data_AF-A0A8T3ZVR2-F1
#
_entry.id   AF-A0A8T3ZVR2-F1
#
_cell.length_a   1.000
_cell.length_b   1.000
_cell.length_c   1.000
_cell.angle_alpha   90.00
_cell.angle_beta   90.00
_cell.angle_gamma   90.00
#
_symmetry.space_group_name_H-M   'P 1'
#
loop_
_entity.id
_entity.type
_entity.pdbx_description
1 polymer ?
#
loop_
_entity_poly.entity_id
_entity_poly.type
_entity_poly.pdbx_seq_one_letter_code
_entity_poly.pdbx_strand_id
1 'polypeptide(L)'
;MAQLNVSDAASVVLDEMGYLRIAMRNDLVNYSALARFIKPMVEEKMGWKEAGDDALIMAVRRYCISQKERRPPENFLKVLGNSKLVLRTGMAVLHFRRASDLYKRLVEIERNKVNWHQGDKMYILQRSEEIMVIASHKLLPTLKSVGHSTDIMAEYGDTALITIEWSSESLRTPGIVAFITSQIEAINVNLLGIFNTISKMSLLVDEADASKAYDKLSKTVEQCKQAAEYAK
;
A
#
# COMPACT_ATOMS: atom_id res chain seq x y z
N MET A 1 -4.99 36.77 2.07
CA MET A 1 -5.37 35.51 1.37
C MET A 1 -6.72 35.73 0.71
N ALA A 2 -6.91 35.29 -0.53
CA ALA A 2 -8.21 35.44 -1.20
C ALA A 2 -9.28 34.62 -0.45
N GLN A 3 -10.44 35.23 -0.20
CA GLN A 3 -11.57 34.58 0.47
C GLN A 3 -12.16 33.51 -0.46
N LEU A 4 -12.27 32.27 0.04
CA LEU A 4 -12.88 31.17 -0.71
C LEU A 4 -14.41 31.32 -0.68
N ASN A 5 -15.08 30.99 -1.79
CA ASN A 5 -16.52 30.77 -1.80
C ASN A 5 -16.84 29.35 -1.31
N VAL A 6 -18.13 29.06 -1.06
CA VAL A 6 -18.60 27.75 -0.55
C VAL A 6 -18.10 26.58 -1.41
N SER A 7 -18.12 26.72 -2.74
CA SER A 7 -17.71 25.65 -3.66
C SER A 7 -16.21 25.38 -3.60
N ASP A 8 -15.40 26.44 -3.56
CA ASP A 8 -13.95 26.31 -3.51
C ASP A 8 -13.50 25.80 -2.13
N ALA A 9 -14.11 26.31 -1.05
CA ALA A 9 -13.85 25.83 0.30
C ALA A 9 -14.27 24.36 0.49
N ALA A 10 -15.44 23.96 -0.01
CA ALA A 10 -15.87 22.56 0.00
C ALA A 10 -14.92 21.66 -0.80
N SER A 11 -14.42 22.13 -1.95
CA SER A 11 -13.46 21.37 -2.76
C SER A 11 -12.15 21.15 -2.02
N VAL A 12 -11.62 22.18 -1.36
CA VAL A 12 -10.40 22.08 -0.52
C VAL A 12 -10.60 21.05 0.60
N VAL A 13 -11.70 21.14 1.34
CA VAL A 13 -12.01 20.20 2.44
C VAL A 13 -12.16 18.78 1.90
N LEU A 14 -12.88 18.58 0.80
CA LEU A 14 -13.10 17.25 0.22
C LEU A 14 -11.84 16.66 -0.43
N ASP A 15 -10.94 17.48 -0.99
CA ASP A 15 -9.65 17.03 -1.50
C ASP A 15 -8.73 16.50 -0.39
N GLU A 16 -8.81 17.08 0.82
CA GLU A 16 -8.12 16.60 2.03
C GLU A 16 -8.71 15.24 2.50
N MET A 17 -9.99 14.95 2.19
CA MET A 17 -10.69 13.72 2.55
C MET A 17 -10.48 12.57 1.56
N GLY A 18 -9.22 12.23 1.29
CA GLY A 18 -8.85 11.18 0.33
C GLY A 18 -9.51 9.81 0.58
N TYR A 19 -9.83 9.49 1.84
CA TYR A 19 -10.50 8.25 2.25
C TYR A 19 -11.96 8.13 1.75
N LEU A 20 -12.63 9.25 1.43
CA LEU A 20 -13.98 9.23 0.86
C LEU A 20 -13.97 9.08 -0.66
N ARG A 21 -12.81 9.18 -1.32
CA ARG A 21 -12.73 9.26 -2.79
C ARG A 21 -13.40 8.09 -3.50
N ILE A 22 -13.25 6.87 -2.97
CA ILE A 22 -13.90 5.67 -3.51
C ILE A 22 -15.42 5.77 -3.36
N ALA A 23 -15.91 6.15 -2.18
CA ALA A 23 -17.34 6.29 -1.93
C ALA A 23 -17.96 7.39 -2.81
N MET A 24 -17.30 8.54 -2.94
CA MET A 24 -17.73 9.66 -3.81
C MET A 24 -17.79 9.23 -5.28
N ARG A 25 -16.78 8.50 -5.76
CA ARG A 25 -16.73 7.98 -7.13
C ARG A 25 -17.82 6.94 -7.45
N ASN A 26 -18.23 6.15 -6.46
CA ASN A 26 -19.20 5.07 -6.65
C ASN A 26 -20.62 5.46 -6.23
N ASP A 27 -20.90 6.75 -6.01
CA ASP A 27 -22.22 7.24 -5.58
C ASP A 27 -22.72 6.67 -4.24
N LEU A 28 -21.79 6.27 -3.36
CA LEU A 28 -22.10 5.63 -2.08
C LEU A 28 -22.28 6.65 -0.94
N VAL A 29 -22.21 7.94 -1.23
CA VAL A 29 -22.24 9.02 -0.24
C VAL A 29 -23.60 9.71 -0.23
N ASN A 30 -24.17 9.88 0.96
CA ASN A 30 -25.30 10.79 1.14
C ASN A 30 -24.79 12.23 1.14
N TYR A 31 -25.05 12.97 0.05
CA TYR A 31 -24.55 14.34 -0.13
C TYR A 31 -25.04 15.30 0.97
N SER A 32 -26.28 15.16 1.44
CA SER A 32 -26.81 15.99 2.53
C SER A 32 -26.15 15.70 3.86
N ALA A 33 -25.88 14.43 4.16
CA ALA A 33 -25.16 14.05 5.38
C ALA A 33 -23.70 14.52 5.32
N LEU A 34 -23.03 14.34 4.19
CA LEU A 34 -21.66 14.79 4.00
C LEU A 34 -21.56 16.32 4.08
N ALA A 35 -22.50 17.06 3.48
CA ALA A 35 -22.56 18.52 3.58
C ALA A 35 -22.65 18.99 5.05
N ARG A 36 -23.57 18.42 5.84
CA ARG A 36 -23.66 18.75 7.27
C ARG A 36 -22.38 18.41 8.04
N PHE A 37 -21.77 17.27 7.72
CA PHE A 37 -20.52 16.86 8.34
C PHE A 37 -19.37 17.84 8.04
N ILE A 38 -19.26 18.33 6.81
CA ILE A 38 -18.15 19.21 6.41
C ILE A 38 -18.40 20.71 6.64
N LYS A 39 -19.64 21.11 6.94
CA LYS A 39 -20.03 22.52 7.10
C LYS A 39 -19.09 23.31 8.01
N PRO A 40 -18.73 22.84 9.23
CA PRO A 40 -17.84 23.60 10.10
C PRO A 40 -16.45 23.84 9.49
N MET A 41 -15.89 22.84 8.81
CA MET A 41 -14.58 22.94 8.14
C MET A 41 -14.63 23.88 6.94
N VAL A 42 -15.75 23.87 6.20
CA VAL A 42 -15.95 24.78 5.06
C VAL A 42 -16.08 26.23 5.54
N GLU A 43 -16.83 26.48 6.61
CA GLU A 43 -17.00 27.81 7.20
C GLU A 43 -15.69 28.37 7.76
N GLU A 44 -14.88 27.51 8.39
CA GLU A 44 -13.53 27.86 8.84
C GLU A 44 -12.64 28.30 7.66
N LYS A 45 -12.62 27.53 6.55
CA LYS A 45 -11.85 27.88 5.35
C LYS A 45 -12.38 29.14 4.66
N MET A 46 -13.68 29.41 4.77
CA MET A 46 -14.26 30.65 4.25
C MET A 46 -13.83 31.85 5.09
N GLY A 47 -13.97 31.78 6.42
CA GLY A 47 -13.44 32.77 7.38
C GLY A 47 -14.32 34.00 7.66
N TRP A 48 -15.56 34.06 7.14
CA TRP A 48 -16.40 35.26 7.29
C TRP A 48 -17.91 35.06 7.06
N LYS A 49 -18.39 33.88 6.65
CA LYS A 49 -19.82 33.62 6.40
C LYS A 49 -20.23 32.21 6.77
N GLU A 50 -21.46 32.07 7.26
CA GLU A 50 -22.14 30.78 7.34
C GLU A 50 -22.40 30.26 5.93
N ALA A 51 -22.12 28.97 5.70
CA ALA A 51 -22.40 28.33 4.43
C ALA A 51 -23.87 27.91 4.39
N GLY A 52 -24.63 28.40 3.40
CA GLY A 52 -26.01 27.96 3.21
C GLY A 52 -26.08 26.45 2.91
N ASP A 53 -26.94 25.73 3.61
CA ASP A 53 -27.01 24.26 3.54
C ASP A 53 -27.22 23.75 2.10
N ASP A 54 -28.15 24.34 1.36
CA ASP A 54 -28.42 23.96 -0.04
C ASP A 54 -27.21 24.22 -0.96
N ALA A 55 -26.53 25.35 -0.76
CA ALA A 55 -25.34 25.70 -1.52
C ALA A 55 -24.21 24.69 -1.26
N LEU A 56 -24.05 24.26 0.00
CA LEU A 56 -23.06 23.28 0.39
C LEU A 56 -23.39 21.88 -0.15
N ILE A 57 -24.66 21.46 -0.09
CA ILE A 57 -25.12 20.19 -0.69
C ILE A 57 -24.81 20.17 -2.19
N MET A 58 -25.11 21.26 -2.89
CA MET A 58 -24.83 21.37 -4.32
C MET A 58 -23.33 21.40 -4.63
N ALA A 59 -22.52 22.03 -3.79
CA ALA A 59 -21.05 22.01 -3.90
C ALA A 59 -20.52 20.58 -3.73
N VAL A 60 -20.93 19.85 -2.68
CA VAL A 60 -20.56 18.45 -2.45
C VAL A 60 -20.96 17.56 -3.62
N ARG A 61 -22.20 17.67 -4.10
CA ARG A 61 -22.70 16.87 -5.23
C ARG A 61 -21.87 17.13 -6.48
N ARG A 62 -21.60 18.39 -6.82
CA ARG A 62 -20.80 18.77 -7.99
C ARG A 62 -19.38 18.23 -7.90
N TYR A 63 -18.76 18.34 -6.72
CA TYR A 63 -17.44 17.77 -6.47
C TYR A 63 -17.45 16.25 -6.65
N CYS A 64 -18.43 15.54 -6.08
CA CYS A 64 -18.51 14.07 -6.22
C CYS A 64 -18.65 13.66 -7.69
N ILE A 65 -19.49 14.34 -8.47
CA ILE A 65 -19.65 14.10 -9.91
C ILE A 65 -18.32 14.31 -10.65
N SER A 66 -17.59 15.39 -10.37
CA SER A 66 -16.29 15.64 -11.02
C SER A 66 -15.24 14.58 -10.68
N GLN A 67 -15.34 13.91 -9.52
CA GLN A 67 -14.50 12.77 -9.19
C GLN A 67 -14.87 11.49 -9.96
N LYS A 68 -16.15 11.29 -10.32
CA LYS A 68 -16.61 10.11 -11.09
C LYS A 68 -16.02 10.10 -12.51
N GLU A 69 -15.93 11.27 -13.13
CA GLU A 69 -15.40 11.44 -14.48
C GLU A 69 -13.89 11.21 -14.56
N ARG A 70 -13.19 11.26 -13.42
CA ARG A 70 -11.77 10.91 -13.33
C ARG A 70 -11.59 9.40 -13.41
N ARG A 71 -11.49 8.87 -14.63
CA ARG A 71 -11.03 7.51 -14.90
C ARG A 71 -9.68 7.27 -14.21
N PRO A 72 -9.37 6.04 -13.76
CA PRO A 72 -7.99 5.68 -13.46
C PRO A 72 -7.12 6.08 -14.66
N PRO A 73 -5.95 6.70 -14.46
CA PRO A 73 -5.05 7.00 -15.57
C PRO A 73 -4.83 5.73 -16.39
N GLU A 74 -4.80 5.81 -17.71
CA GLU A 74 -4.57 4.64 -18.58
C GLU A 74 -3.31 3.87 -18.14
N ASN A 75 -2.27 4.62 -17.77
CA ASN A 75 -1.01 4.08 -17.23
C ASN A 75 -1.20 3.26 -15.95
N PHE A 76 -2.17 3.58 -15.10
CA PHE A 76 -2.47 2.82 -13.89
C PHE A 76 -2.97 1.41 -14.22
N LEU A 77 -3.98 1.31 -15.09
CA LEU A 77 -4.53 0.02 -15.51
C LEU A 77 -3.50 -0.78 -16.30
N LYS A 78 -2.74 -0.11 -17.16
CA LYS A 78 -1.68 -0.74 -17.96
C LYS A 78 -0.55 -1.30 -17.08
N VAL A 79 -0.08 -0.57 -16.08
CA VAL A 79 1.01 -1.05 -15.19
C VAL A 79 0.54 -2.29 -14.42
N LEU A 80 -0.65 -2.26 -13.83
CA LEU A 80 -1.18 -3.39 -13.06
C LEU A 80 -1.55 -4.57 -13.95
N GLY A 81 -2.21 -4.34 -15.08
CA GLY A 81 -2.63 -5.39 -16.01
C GLY A 81 -1.49 -6.13 -16.71
N ASN A 82 -0.31 -5.51 -16.80
CA ASN A 82 0.91 -6.14 -17.32
C ASN A 82 1.82 -6.70 -16.22
N SER A 83 1.36 -6.71 -14.96
CA SER A 83 2.16 -7.22 -13.86
C SER A 83 2.14 -8.75 -13.77
N LYS A 84 3.15 -9.33 -13.13
CA LYS A 84 3.23 -10.76 -12.83
C LYS A 84 3.29 -10.96 -11.33
N LEU A 85 2.63 -12.00 -10.84
CA LEU A 85 2.64 -12.36 -9.41
C LEU A 85 3.46 -13.61 -9.16
N VAL A 86 4.31 -13.55 -8.14
CA VAL A 86 5.12 -14.66 -7.66
C VAL A 86 4.84 -14.87 -6.18
N LEU A 87 4.37 -16.06 -5.80
CA LEU A 87 4.25 -16.47 -4.40
C LEU A 87 5.46 -17.29 -3.98
N ARG A 88 6.00 -17.01 -2.80
CA ARG A 88 7.04 -17.80 -2.15
C ARG A 88 6.65 -18.05 -0.69
N THR A 89 6.41 -19.31 -0.34
CA THR A 89 6.20 -19.77 1.04
C THR A 89 7.53 -20.18 1.68
N GLY A 90 7.50 -20.54 2.96
CA GLY A 90 8.70 -20.97 3.68
C GLY A 90 9.69 -19.82 3.88
N MET A 91 9.17 -18.63 4.20
CA MET A 91 9.95 -17.46 4.56
C MET A 91 9.87 -17.25 6.07
N ALA A 92 10.95 -16.75 6.66
CA ALA A 92 11.01 -16.35 8.05
C ALA A 92 11.46 -14.89 8.17
N VAL A 93 11.02 -14.23 9.23
CA VAL A 93 11.33 -12.82 9.51
C VAL A 93 11.85 -12.66 10.91
N LEU A 94 12.92 -11.89 11.05
CA LEU A 94 13.49 -11.48 12.32
C LEU A 94 13.62 -9.96 12.35
N HIS A 95 13.13 -9.36 13.43
CA HIS A 95 13.38 -7.96 13.77
C HIS A 95 14.44 -7.93 14.85
N PHE A 96 15.53 -7.22 14.59
CA PHE A 96 16.62 -7.04 15.53
C PHE A 96 16.71 -5.59 15.99
N ARG A 97 17.07 -5.38 17.26
CA ARG A 97 17.61 -4.11 17.74
C ARG A 97 18.99 -3.90 17.11
N ARG A 98 19.28 -2.68 16.67
CA ARG A 98 20.56 -2.36 16.04
C ARG A 98 21.68 -2.41 17.08
N ALA A 99 22.75 -3.12 16.72
CA ALA A 99 24.04 -3.11 17.42
C ALA A 99 25.16 -2.76 16.43
N SER A 100 26.30 -2.27 16.93
CA SER A 100 27.42 -1.70 16.13
C SER A 100 27.87 -2.60 14.97
N ASP A 101 27.92 -3.92 15.20
CA ASP A 101 28.46 -4.89 14.24
C ASP A 101 27.42 -5.88 13.69
N LEU A 102 26.15 -5.76 14.11
CA LEU A 102 25.08 -6.67 13.68
C LEU A 102 24.94 -6.69 12.15
N TYR A 103 24.92 -5.51 11.52
CA TYR A 103 24.76 -5.40 10.09
C TYR A 103 25.91 -6.09 9.33
N LYS A 104 27.15 -5.94 9.80
CA LYS A 104 28.32 -6.58 9.17
C LYS A 104 28.18 -8.10 9.19
N ARG A 105 27.78 -8.67 10.34
CA ARG A 105 27.55 -10.11 10.48
C ARG A 105 26.40 -10.61 9.62
N LEU A 106 25.33 -9.84 9.48
CA LEU A 106 24.22 -10.17 8.57
C LEU A 106 24.66 -10.20 7.09
N VAL A 107 25.51 -9.26 6.67
CA VAL A 107 26.10 -9.25 5.32
C VAL A 107 27.04 -10.46 5.12
N GLU A 108 27.80 -10.86 6.14
CA GLU A 108 28.62 -12.07 6.07
C GLU A 108 27.77 -13.34 5.93
N ILE A 109 26.63 -13.44 6.61
CA ILE A 109 25.67 -14.53 6.42
C ILE A 109 25.13 -14.51 4.99
N GLU A 110 24.71 -13.35 4.50
CA GLU A 110 24.18 -13.20 3.14
C GLU A 110 25.20 -13.71 2.10
N ARG A 111 26.46 -13.27 2.21
CA ARG A 111 27.54 -13.67 1.32
C ARG A 111 27.88 -15.17 1.38
N ASN A 112 27.90 -15.75 2.57
CA ASN A 112 28.49 -17.09 2.78
C ASN A 112 27.46 -18.22 2.87
N LYS A 113 26.19 -17.92 3.13
CA LYS A 113 25.14 -18.92 3.43
C LYS A 113 23.93 -18.84 2.51
N VAL A 114 23.69 -17.71 1.83
CA VAL A 114 22.56 -17.56 0.91
C VAL A 114 22.96 -18.01 -0.49
N ASN A 115 22.34 -19.08 -0.98
CA ASN A 115 22.55 -19.52 -2.35
C ASN A 115 21.44 -18.99 -3.27
N TRP A 116 21.65 -17.79 -3.80
CA TRP A 116 20.71 -17.14 -4.71
C TRP A 116 20.39 -17.99 -5.97
N HIS A 117 21.37 -18.73 -6.49
CA HIS A 117 21.22 -19.61 -7.66
C HIS A 117 20.35 -20.82 -7.37
N GLN A 118 20.41 -21.37 -6.16
CA GLN A 118 19.54 -22.46 -5.71
C GLN A 118 18.18 -21.99 -5.20
N GLY A 119 17.89 -20.69 -5.31
CA GLY A 119 16.57 -20.15 -5.01
C GLY A 119 16.44 -19.50 -3.63
N ASP A 120 17.50 -19.47 -2.81
CA ASP A 120 17.47 -18.82 -1.50
C ASP A 120 17.21 -17.32 -1.63
N LYS A 121 16.60 -16.78 -0.59
CA LYS A 121 16.27 -15.37 -0.50
C LYS A 121 16.69 -14.85 0.86
N MET A 122 17.26 -13.66 0.86
CA MET A 122 17.53 -12.88 2.06
C MET A 122 17.43 -11.40 1.71
N TYR A 123 16.69 -10.65 2.51
CA TYR A 123 16.48 -9.23 2.38
C TYR A 123 16.79 -8.58 3.72
N ILE A 124 17.63 -7.54 3.71
CA ILE A 124 18.00 -6.79 4.91
C ILE A 124 17.45 -5.38 4.76
N LEU A 125 16.51 -4.99 5.61
CA LEU A 125 15.96 -3.65 5.67
C LEU A 125 16.46 -2.99 6.96
N GLN A 126 16.98 -1.77 6.85
CA GLN A 126 17.64 -1.09 7.96
C GLN A 126 16.97 0.23 8.28
N ARG A 127 16.88 0.51 9.59
CA ARG A 127 16.58 1.82 10.18
C ARG A 127 17.64 2.17 11.23
N SER A 128 17.57 3.36 11.84
CA SER A 128 18.56 3.78 12.84
C SER A 128 18.59 2.86 14.06
N GLU A 129 17.44 2.37 14.51
CA GLU A 129 17.33 1.58 15.75
C GLU A 129 17.10 0.09 15.52
N GLU A 130 16.69 -0.32 14.33
CA GLU A 130 16.26 -1.69 14.05
C GLU A 130 16.71 -2.18 12.67
N ILE A 131 16.87 -3.50 12.56
CA ILE A 131 17.15 -4.19 11.30
C ILE A 131 16.12 -5.32 11.16
N MET A 132 15.36 -5.29 10.08
CA MET A 132 14.46 -6.38 9.69
C MET A 132 15.18 -7.27 8.67
N VAL A 133 15.16 -8.57 8.91
CA VAL A 133 15.70 -9.58 7.99
C VAL A 133 14.57 -10.51 7.58
N ILE A 134 14.35 -10.61 6.28
CA ILE A 134 13.39 -11.55 5.67
C ILE A 134 14.21 -12.55 4.89
N ALA A 135 14.11 -13.84 5.22
CA ALA A 135 14.94 -14.86 4.59
C ALA A 135 14.21 -16.18 4.40
N SER A 136 14.74 -17.06 3.55
CA SER A 136 14.27 -18.45 3.48
C SER A 136 14.32 -19.11 4.85
N HIS A 137 13.26 -19.82 5.25
CA HIS A 137 13.09 -20.37 6.59
C HIS A 137 14.30 -21.20 7.06
N LYS A 138 14.95 -21.93 6.16
CA LYS A 138 16.17 -22.72 6.46
C LYS A 138 17.34 -21.89 7.04
N LEU A 139 17.37 -20.58 6.82
CA LEU A 139 18.39 -19.67 7.35
C LEU A 139 18.07 -19.19 8.77
N LEU A 140 16.86 -19.41 9.27
CA LEU A 140 16.39 -18.95 10.59
C LEU A 140 17.33 -19.38 11.73
N PRO A 141 17.81 -20.64 11.83
CA PRO A 141 18.75 -21.02 12.89
C PRO A 141 20.07 -20.24 12.82
N THR A 142 20.58 -19.99 11.61
CA THR A 142 21.82 -19.22 11.41
C THR A 142 21.61 -17.76 11.80
N LEU A 143 20.49 -17.16 11.39
CA LEU A 143 20.17 -15.77 11.72
C LEU A 143 19.95 -15.56 13.22
N LYS A 144 19.36 -16.52 13.94
CA LYS A 144 19.24 -16.44 15.40
C LYS A 144 20.58 -16.40 16.13
N SER A 145 21.61 -17.03 15.56
CA SER A 145 22.95 -17.06 16.13
C SER A 145 23.81 -15.82 15.83
N VAL A 146 23.30 -14.88 15.01
CA VAL A 146 24.08 -13.72 14.55
C VAL A 146 24.30 -12.65 15.63
N GLY A 147 23.46 -12.64 16.67
CA GLY A 147 23.50 -11.68 17.77
C GLY A 147 23.19 -12.35 19.10
N HIS A 148 23.05 -11.56 20.15
CA HIS A 148 22.51 -12.09 21.39
C HIS A 148 21.02 -12.35 21.22
N SER A 149 20.48 -13.35 21.90
CA SER A 149 19.04 -13.63 21.87
C SER A 149 18.20 -12.42 22.30
N THR A 150 18.75 -11.57 23.18
CA THR A 150 18.16 -10.31 23.65
C THR A 150 18.07 -9.21 22.57
N ASP A 151 18.79 -9.37 21.46
CA ASP A 151 18.75 -8.42 20.34
C ASP A 151 17.56 -8.69 19.42
N ILE A 152 16.94 -9.87 19.48
CA ILE A 152 15.77 -10.23 18.67
C ILE A 152 14.51 -9.63 19.33
N MET A 153 13.90 -8.68 18.64
CA MET A 153 12.68 -7.99 19.09
C MET A 153 11.41 -8.75 18.71
N ALA A 154 11.40 -9.39 17.53
CA ALA A 154 10.29 -10.18 17.04
C ALA A 154 10.76 -11.23 16.04
N GLU A 155 10.01 -12.33 15.96
CA GLU A 155 10.24 -13.44 15.05
C GLU A 155 8.91 -13.91 14.47
N TYR A 156 8.90 -14.16 13.16
CA TYR A 156 7.79 -14.81 12.46
C TYR A 156 8.37 -15.97 11.63
N GLY A 157 8.05 -17.20 12.02
CA GLY A 157 8.61 -18.41 11.40
C GLY A 157 7.91 -18.83 10.11
N ASP A 158 6.59 -18.63 10.02
CA ASP A 158 5.75 -19.15 8.94
C ASP A 158 5.14 -17.99 8.16
N THR A 159 5.93 -17.42 7.25
CA THR A 159 5.50 -16.29 6.42
C THR A 159 5.64 -16.60 4.95
N ALA A 160 4.88 -15.87 4.14
CA ALA A 160 4.98 -15.93 2.70
C ALA A 160 5.23 -14.55 2.10
N LEU A 161 5.96 -14.54 0.98
CA LEU A 161 6.24 -13.36 0.18
C LEU A 161 5.45 -13.42 -1.13
N ILE A 162 4.57 -12.45 -1.33
CA ILE A 162 3.89 -12.24 -2.61
C ILE A 162 4.57 -11.06 -3.31
N THR A 163 5.22 -11.33 -4.43
CA THR A 163 5.92 -10.33 -5.23
C THR A 163 5.13 -10.00 -6.48
N ILE A 164 4.82 -8.71 -6.66
CA ILE A 164 4.29 -8.13 -7.88
C ILE A 164 5.47 -7.60 -8.69
N GLU A 165 5.61 -8.08 -9.92
CA GLU A 165 6.63 -7.64 -10.88
C GLU A 165 5.99 -6.80 -11.98
N TRP A 166 6.52 -5.61 -12.23
CA TRP A 166 5.97 -4.63 -13.17
C TRP A 166 7.08 -3.78 -13.81
N SER A 167 6.71 -2.94 -14.78
CA SER A 167 7.64 -1.96 -15.37
C SER A 167 8.01 -0.84 -14.38
N SER A 168 9.11 -0.14 -14.64
CA SER A 168 9.56 1.00 -13.85
C SER A 168 8.60 2.21 -13.88
N GLU A 169 7.65 2.21 -14.81
CA GLU A 169 6.56 3.20 -14.91
C GLU A 169 5.69 3.22 -13.64
N SER A 170 5.63 2.09 -12.92
CA SER A 170 4.98 1.99 -11.61
C SER A 170 5.43 3.07 -10.61
N LEU A 171 6.72 3.42 -10.58
CA LEU A 171 7.28 4.41 -9.64
C LEU A 171 6.73 5.82 -9.87
N ARG A 172 6.21 6.10 -11.06
CA ARG A 172 5.66 7.41 -11.45
C ARG A 172 4.15 7.40 -11.56
N THR A 173 3.50 6.31 -11.17
CA THR A 173 2.06 6.13 -11.31
C THR A 173 1.40 6.18 -9.92
N PRO A 174 0.77 7.30 -9.54
CA PRO A 174 0.18 7.46 -8.22
C PRO A 174 -0.93 6.44 -7.95
N GLY A 175 -1.04 5.99 -6.69
CA GLY A 175 -2.14 5.16 -6.21
C GLY A 175 -1.96 3.66 -6.34
N ILE A 176 -0.91 3.16 -7.02
CA ILE A 176 -0.68 1.72 -7.19
C ILE A 176 -0.56 1.01 -5.83
N VAL A 177 0.31 1.51 -4.94
CA VAL A 177 0.51 0.91 -3.62
C VAL A 177 -0.79 0.90 -2.82
N ALA A 178 -1.51 2.04 -2.78
CA ALA A 178 -2.78 2.16 -2.06
C ALA A 178 -3.86 1.21 -2.60
N PHE A 179 -3.90 0.99 -3.91
CA PHE A 179 -4.83 0.06 -4.53
C PHE A 179 -4.49 -1.39 -4.21
N ILE A 180 -3.21 -1.78 -4.28
CA ILE A 180 -2.79 -3.13 -3.92
C ILE A 180 -3.08 -3.42 -2.45
N THR A 181 -2.74 -2.51 -1.54
CA THR A 181 -2.99 -2.72 -0.11
C THR A 181 -4.49 -2.74 0.22
N SER A 182 -5.33 -1.98 -0.50
CA SER A 182 -6.79 -2.07 -0.32
C SER A 182 -7.36 -3.42 -0.80
N GLN A 183 -6.75 -4.06 -1.81
CA GLN A 183 -7.18 -5.41 -2.19
C GLN A 183 -6.90 -6.43 -1.11
N ILE A 184 -5.80 -6.29 -0.38
CA ILE A 184 -5.43 -7.14 0.74
C ILE A 184 -6.33 -6.86 1.96
N GLU A 185 -6.60 -5.59 2.25
CA GLU A 185 -7.52 -5.21 3.33
C GLU A 185 -8.94 -5.75 3.09
N ALA A 186 -9.44 -5.70 1.86
CA ALA A 186 -10.78 -6.17 1.50
C ALA A 186 -11.02 -7.67 1.76
N ILE A 187 -9.96 -8.45 1.96
CA ILE A 187 -10.03 -9.87 2.33
C ILE A 187 -9.59 -10.13 3.77
N ASN A 188 -9.42 -9.08 4.58
CA ASN A 188 -9.00 -9.15 5.98
C ASN A 188 -7.70 -9.95 6.18
N VAL A 189 -6.68 -9.67 5.35
CA VAL A 189 -5.33 -10.23 5.49
C VAL A 189 -4.40 -9.16 6.04
N ASN A 190 -3.61 -9.51 7.05
CA ASN A 190 -2.64 -8.59 7.62
C ASN A 190 -1.33 -8.56 6.82
N LEU A 191 -0.72 -7.39 6.71
CA LEU A 191 0.60 -7.21 6.09
C LEU A 191 1.67 -7.07 7.17
N LEU A 192 2.56 -8.05 7.27
CA LEU A 192 3.72 -8.01 8.17
C LEU A 192 4.81 -7.04 7.68
N GLY A 193 4.83 -6.79 6.37
CA GLY A 193 5.79 -5.87 5.77
C GLY A 193 5.51 -5.64 4.28
N ILE A 194 5.97 -4.49 3.80
CA ILE A 194 5.92 -4.12 2.39
C ILE A 194 7.25 -3.50 2.03
N PHE A 195 7.83 -3.91 0.90
CA PHE A 195 9.03 -3.29 0.37
C PHE A 195 9.07 -3.41 -1.15
N ASN A 196 9.74 -2.48 -1.81
CA ASN A 196 9.79 -2.42 -3.26
C ASN A 196 11.16 -2.01 -3.79
N THR A 197 11.43 -2.44 -5.01
CA THR A 197 12.49 -1.94 -5.88
C THR A 197 11.85 -1.23 -7.07
N ILE A 198 12.65 -0.90 -8.09
CA ILE A 198 12.16 -0.20 -9.29
C ILE A 198 11.09 -1.00 -10.04
N SER A 199 11.19 -2.33 -10.05
CA SER A 199 10.34 -3.21 -10.87
C SER A 199 9.59 -4.25 -10.07
N LYS A 200 9.73 -4.27 -8.74
CA LYS A 200 9.09 -5.28 -7.89
C LYS A 200 8.55 -4.66 -6.62
N MET A 201 7.36 -5.06 -6.20
CA MET A 201 6.82 -4.81 -4.86
C MET A 201 6.57 -6.15 -4.21
N SER A 202 7.00 -6.32 -2.96
CA SER A 202 6.79 -7.53 -2.20
C SER A 202 5.93 -7.23 -0.96
N LEU A 203 4.95 -8.09 -0.75
CA LEU A 203 4.05 -8.10 0.39
C LEU A 203 4.39 -9.33 1.22
N LEU A 204 4.68 -9.10 2.49
CA LEU A 204 4.93 -10.16 3.47
C LEU A 204 3.65 -10.39 4.26
N VAL A 205 3.18 -11.63 4.27
CA VAL A 205 1.96 -12.07 4.94
C VAL A 205 2.26 -13.31 5.79
N ASP A 206 1.34 -13.63 6.70
CA ASP A 206 1.33 -14.96 7.33
C ASP A 206 1.14 -16.04 6.25
N GLU A 207 1.84 -17.17 6.37
CA GLU A 207 1.75 -18.24 5.39
C GLU A 207 0.33 -18.83 5.29
N ALA A 208 -0.44 -18.81 6.39
CA ALA A 208 -1.83 -19.25 6.40
C ALA A 208 -2.75 -18.41 5.48
N ASP A 209 -2.42 -17.13 5.29
CA ASP A 209 -3.17 -16.20 4.44
C ASP A 209 -2.64 -16.13 2.99
N ALA A 210 -1.52 -16.80 2.71
CA ALA A 210 -0.77 -16.64 1.47
C ALA A 210 -1.58 -16.94 0.20
N SER A 211 -2.30 -18.07 0.20
CA SER A 211 -3.14 -18.46 -0.96
C SER A 211 -4.25 -17.44 -1.20
N LYS A 212 -4.95 -17.04 -0.13
CA LYS A 212 -6.06 -16.08 -0.18
C LYS A 212 -5.61 -14.73 -0.74
N ALA A 213 -4.46 -14.24 -0.27
CA ALA A 213 -3.87 -13.00 -0.75
C ALA A 213 -3.40 -13.09 -2.20
N TYR A 214 -2.74 -14.19 -2.59
CA TYR A 214 -2.30 -14.41 -3.96
C TYR A 214 -3.49 -14.45 -4.93
N ASP A 215 -4.52 -15.22 -4.63
CA ASP A 215 -5.71 -15.38 -5.48
C ASP A 215 -6.44 -14.05 -5.67
N LYS A 216 -6.59 -13.27 -4.60
CA LYS A 216 -7.19 -11.93 -4.65
C LYS A 216 -6.41 -11.01 -5.57
N LEU A 217 -5.08 -10.93 -5.41
CA LEU A 217 -4.24 -10.09 -6.26
C LEU A 217 -4.21 -10.57 -7.72
N SER A 218 -4.19 -11.88 -7.94
CA SER A 218 -4.21 -12.49 -9.27
C SER A 218 -5.47 -12.11 -10.04
N LYS A 219 -6.63 -12.22 -9.38
CA LYS A 219 -7.90 -11.76 -9.94
C LYS A 219 -7.90 -10.27 -10.22
N THR A 220 -7.33 -9.45 -9.33
CA THR A 220 -7.20 -8.01 -9.54
C THR A 220 -6.36 -7.67 -10.77
N VAL A 221 -5.21 -8.33 -10.95
CA VAL A 221 -4.34 -8.13 -12.12
C VAL A 221 -5.07 -8.44 -13.42
N GLU A 222 -5.80 -9.57 -13.47
CA GLU A 222 -6.60 -9.96 -14.63
C GLU A 222 -7.72 -8.95 -14.93
N GLN A 223 -8.41 -8.47 -13.89
CA GLN A 223 -9.43 -7.41 -14.05
C GLN A 223 -8.83 -6.10 -14.59
N CYS A 224 -7.66 -5.68 -14.10
CA CYS A 224 -6.97 -4.50 -14.60
C CYS A 224 -6.53 -4.68 -16.06
N LYS A 225 -6.10 -5.87 -16.45
CA LYS A 225 -5.74 -6.20 -17.84
C LYS A 225 -6.93 -6.07 -18.78
N GLN A 226 -8.07 -6.68 -18.43
CA GLN A 226 -9.31 -6.57 -19.20
C GLN A 226 -9.78 -5.11 -19.30
N ALA A 227 -9.77 -4.38 -18.18
CA ALA A 227 -10.14 -2.97 -18.17
C ALA A 227 -9.22 -2.08 -19.04
N ALA A 228 -7.92 -2.39 -19.09
CA ALA A 228 -6.97 -1.70 -19.97
C ALA A 228 -7.23 -1.96 -21.46
N GLU A 229 -7.75 -3.14 -21.83
CA GLU A 229 -8.11 -3.47 -23.21
C GLU A 229 -9.37 -2.73 -23.67
N TYR A 230 -10.37 -2.57 -22.80
CA TYR A 230 -11.60 -1.80 -23.09
C TYR A 230 -11.43 -0.28 -23.05
N ALA A 231 -10.33 0.22 -22.48
CA ALA A 231 -10.05 1.65 -22.40
C ALA A 231 -9.38 2.22 -23.67
N LYS A 232 -8.95 1.34 -24.59
CA LYS A 232 -8.44 1.70 -25.92
C LYS A 232 -9.59 1.95 -26.90
#